data_AF-W0RQL0-F1
#
_entry.id   AF-W0RQL0-F1
#
_cell.length_a   1.000
_cell.length_b   1.000
_cell.length_c   1.000
_cell.angle_alpha   90.00
_cell.angle_beta   90.00
_cell.angle_gamma   90.00
#
_symmetry.space_group_name_H-M   'P 1'
#
loop_
_entity.id
_entity.type
_entity.pdbx_description
1 polymer ?
#
loop_
_entity_poly.entity_id
_entity_poly.type
_entity_poly.pdbx_seq_one_letter_code
_entity_poly.pdbx_strand_id
1 'polypeptide(L)'
;MHVSILGDGALAAPLTQLSKRAGHTVGQIQEDARTATPYGASDLLILVGSRIAVADTLERLGAVRDDVVIVDATTLDTLEEQRAT
;
A
#
# COMPACT_ATOMS: atom_id res chain seq x y z
N MET A 1 -11.35 -12.45 -3.20
CA MET A 1 -9.98 -12.01 -3.51
C MET A 1 -9.30 -11.59 -2.22
N HIS A 2 -7.99 -11.74 -2.17
CA HIS A 2 -7.14 -11.22 -1.12
C HIS A 2 -6.59 -9.85 -1.55
N VAL A 3 -6.96 -8.80 -0.82
CA VAL A 3 -6.56 -7.42 -1.06
C VAL A 3 -5.55 -7.03 -0.01
N SER A 4 -4.34 -6.66 -0.42
CA SER A 4 -3.37 -6.02 0.46
C SER A 4 -3.39 -4.52 0.28
N ILE A 5 -3.39 -3.79 1.39
CA ILE A 5 -3.24 -2.33 1.40
C ILE A 5 -1.90 -2.04 2.07
N LEU A 6 -0.99 -1.45 1.31
CA LEU A 6 0.34 -1.05 1.75
C LEU A 6 0.36 0.44 2.02
N GLY A 7 0.67 0.78 3.26
CA GLY A 7 0.88 2.12 3.76
C GLY A 7 -0.24 2.65 4.65
N ASP A 8 -0.02 3.81 5.25
CA ASP A 8 -0.83 4.37 6.33
C ASP A 8 -1.53 5.69 5.94
N GLY A 9 -1.55 6.04 4.65
CA GLY A 9 -2.21 7.23 4.15
C GLY A 9 -3.72 7.27 4.45
N ALA A 10 -4.31 8.47 4.35
CA ALA A 10 -5.71 8.73 4.72
C ALA A 10 -6.74 7.83 4.01
N LEU A 11 -6.40 7.26 2.84
CA LEU A 11 -7.25 6.33 2.11
C LEU A 11 -7.20 4.88 2.63
N ALA A 12 -6.22 4.51 3.45
CA ALA A 12 -6.00 3.12 3.87
C ALA A 12 -7.21 2.57 4.64
N ALA A 13 -7.74 3.34 5.59
CA ALA A 13 -8.91 2.94 6.38
C ALA A 13 -10.21 2.88 5.55
N PRO A 14 -10.58 3.91 4.76
CA PRO A 14 -11.71 3.82 3.84
C PRO A 14 -11.62 2.64 2.86
N LEU A 15 -10.46 2.41 2.24
CA LEU A 15 -10.25 1.32 1.28
C LEU A 15 -10.34 -0.06 1.96
N THR A 16 -9.83 -0.18 3.19
CA THR A 16 -10.00 -1.38 4.01
C THR A 16 -11.47 -1.68 4.26
N GLN A 17 -12.25 -0.65 4.63
CA GLN A 17 -13.68 -0.80 4.91
C GLN A 17 -14.46 -1.18 3.65
N LEU A 18 -14.20 -0.52 2.53
CA LEU A 18 -14.86 -0.81 1.25
C LEU A 18 -14.54 -2.21 0.75
N SER A 19 -13.27 -2.62 0.81
CA SER A 19 -12.85 -3.95 0.38
C SER A 19 -13.49 -5.06 1.23
N LYS A 20 -13.57 -4.86 2.56
CA LYS A 20 -14.29 -5.79 3.46
C LYS A 20 -15.79 -5.84 3.14
N ARG A 21 -16.43 -4.68 2.90
CA ARG A 21 -17.85 -4.60 2.51
C ARG A 21 -18.14 -5.29 1.18
N ALA A 22 -17.19 -5.29 0.25
CA ALA A 22 -17.27 -6.03 -1.00
C ALA A 22 -17.04 -7.55 -0.85
N GLY A 23 -16.80 -8.04 0.37
CA GLY A 23 -16.59 -9.47 0.64
C GLY A 23 -15.17 -9.95 0.35
N HIS A 24 -14.17 -9.06 0.35
CA HIS A 24 -12.77 -9.43 0.17
C HIS A 24 -12.08 -9.68 1.51
N THR A 25 -11.09 -10.58 1.51
CA THR A 25 -10.16 -10.73 2.64
C THR A 25 -9.12 -9.62 2.52
N VAL A 26 -8.91 -8.84 3.59
CA VAL A 26 -8.04 -7.66 3.55
C VAL A 26 -6.88 -7.81 4.51
N GLY A 27 -5.66 -7.67 3.99
CA GLY A 27 -4.43 -7.51 4.76
C GLY A 27 -3.94 -6.06 4.73
N GLN A 28 -3.38 -5.59 5.85
CA GLN A 28 -2.67 -4.31 5.90
C GLN A 28 -1.17 -4.54 6.07
N ILE A 29 -0.38 -3.73 5.37
CA ILE A 29 1.07 -3.70 5.43
C ILE A 29 1.44 -2.28 5.83
N GLN A 30 2.09 -2.14 6.98
CA GLN A 30 2.55 -0.84 7.46
C GLN A 30 3.81 -0.42 6.71
N GLU A 31 4.03 0.89 6.59
CA GLU A 31 5.23 1.46 5.94
C GLU A 31 6.52 1.18 6.72
N ASP A 32 6.46 0.66 7.94
CA ASP A 32 7.63 0.27 8.72
C ASP A 32 7.86 -1.26 8.71
N ALA A 33 7.02 -2.02 8.00
CA ALA A 33 7.08 -3.46 7.96
C ALA A 33 8.43 -3.94 7.41
N ARG A 34 9.14 -4.73 8.22
CA ARG A 34 10.47 -5.30 7.90
C ARG A 34 10.41 -6.73 7.36
N THR A 35 9.22 -7.33 7.29
CA THR A 35 9.06 -8.74 6.91
C THR A 35 8.12 -8.85 5.72
N ALA A 36 8.57 -9.56 4.68
CA ALA A 36 7.95 -9.68 3.36
C ALA A 36 6.53 -10.30 3.29
N THR A 37 5.98 -10.79 4.40
CA THR A 37 4.78 -11.64 4.37
C THR A 37 3.57 -10.86 4.91
N PRO A 38 2.45 -10.69 4.15
CA PRO A 38 1.90 -11.67 3.19
C PRO A 38 1.23 -11.09 1.92
N TYR A 39 1.85 -10.19 1.14
CA TYR A 39 1.28 -9.88 -0.20
C TYR A 39 1.60 -10.94 -1.27
N GLY A 40 2.44 -11.93 -0.96
CA GLY A 40 2.67 -13.09 -1.82
C GLY A 40 1.43 -13.94 -2.09
N ALA A 41 0.33 -13.74 -1.36
CA ALA A 41 -0.97 -14.38 -1.59
C ALA A 41 -2.06 -13.39 -2.04
N SER A 42 -1.70 -12.15 -2.34
CA SER A 42 -2.68 -11.12 -2.73
C SER A 42 -3.00 -11.20 -4.22
N ASP A 43 -4.27 -11.03 -4.56
CA ASP A 43 -4.70 -10.85 -5.94
C ASP A 43 -4.59 -9.36 -6.35
N LEU A 44 -4.71 -8.47 -5.37
CA LEU A 44 -4.67 -7.01 -5.52
C LEU A 44 -3.78 -6.39 -4.43
N LEU A 45 -2.85 -5.53 -4.84
CA LEU A 45 -2.04 -4.70 -3.95
C LEU A 45 -2.35 -3.22 -4.21
N ILE A 46 -2.85 -2.53 -3.19
CA ILE A 46 -3.15 -1.09 -3.23
C ILE A 46 -2.09 -0.34 -2.44
N LEU A 47 -1.39 0.56 -3.09
CA LEU A 47 -0.35 1.41 -2.50
C LEU A 47 -0.98 2.72 -2.04
N VAL A 48 -0.81 3.10 -0.77
CA VAL A 48 -1.51 4.23 -0.15
C VAL A 48 -0.59 4.97 0.80
N GLY A 49 -0.43 6.28 0.61
CA GLY A 49 0.42 7.11 1.48
C GLY A 49 1.52 7.81 0.70
N SER A 50 2.59 8.16 1.40
CA SER A 50 3.75 8.82 0.78
C SER A 50 4.38 7.91 -0.27
N ARG A 51 4.60 8.44 -1.47
CA ARG A 51 5.26 7.69 -2.55
C ARG A 51 6.65 7.22 -2.13
N ILE A 52 7.41 8.04 -1.41
CA ILE A 52 8.75 7.69 -0.92
C ILE A 52 8.66 6.54 0.08
N ALA A 53 7.82 6.67 1.11
CA ALA A 53 7.71 5.64 2.15
C ALA A 53 7.20 4.29 1.60
N VAL A 54 6.26 4.34 0.67
CA VAL A 54 5.76 3.16 -0.04
C VAL A 54 6.86 2.52 -0.89
N ALA A 55 7.65 3.30 -1.64
CA ALA A 55 8.74 2.79 -2.45
C ALA A 55 9.81 2.10 -1.59
N ASP A 56 10.25 2.75 -0.50
CA ASP A 56 11.19 2.18 0.46
C ASP A 56 10.66 0.87 1.07
N THR A 57 9.36 0.79 1.30
CA THR A 57 8.69 -0.41 1.80
C THR A 57 8.69 -1.52 0.76
N LEU A 58 8.35 -1.23 -0.49
CA LEU A 58 8.40 -2.22 -1.58
C LEU A 58 9.81 -2.75 -1.79
N GLU A 59 10.83 -1.89 -1.77
CA GLU A 59 12.24 -2.32 -1.90
C GLU A 59 12.65 -3.29 -0.78
N ARG A 60 12.24 -3.01 0.47
CA ARG A 60 12.55 -3.87 1.63
C ARG A 60 11.82 -5.21 1.57
N LEU A 61 10.58 -5.20 1.11
CA LEU A 61 9.75 -6.40 1.10
C LEU A 61 10.07 -7.33 -0.09
N GLY A 62 10.68 -6.80 -1.16
CA GLY A 62 11.15 -7.56 -2.32
C GLY A 62 10.17 -7.56 -3.50
N ALA A 63 10.41 -8.44 -4.47
CA ALA A 63 9.66 -8.45 -5.72
C ALA A 63 8.18 -8.83 -5.51
N VAL A 64 7.28 -8.04 -6.09
CA VAL A 64 5.86 -8.39 -6.24
C VAL A 64 5.73 -9.42 -7.34
N ARG A 65 4.85 -10.42 -7.17
CA ARG A 65 4.57 -11.43 -8.20
C ARG A 65 3.94 -10.78 -9.43
N ASP A 66 4.28 -11.29 -10.62
CA ASP A 66 3.82 -10.75 -11.91
C ASP A 66 2.31 -10.83 -12.15
N ASP A 67 1.59 -11.66 -11.37
CA ASP A 67 0.16 -11.89 -11.50
C ASP A 67 -0.70 -11.06 -10.53
N VAL A 68 -0.08 -10.16 -9.76
CA VAL A 68 -0.77 -9.26 -8.83
C VAL A 68 -1.18 -7.98 -9.55
N VAL A 69 -2.44 -7.58 -9.41
CA VAL A 69 -2.87 -6.24 -9.85
C VAL A 69 -2.36 -5.21 -8.86
N ILE A 70 -1.59 -4.23 -9.35
CA ILE A 70 -1.11 -3.11 -8.53
C ILE A 70 -1.94 -1.87 -8.83
N VAL A 71 -2.45 -1.24 -7.77
CA VAL A 71 -3.13 0.06 -7.82
C VAL A 71 -2.31 1.06 -7.04
N ASP A 72 -1.80 2.07 -7.74
CA ASP A 72 -1.07 3.17 -7.13
C ASP A 72 -2.05 4.29 -6.72
N ALA A 73 -2.24 4.47 -5.41
CA ALA A 73 -2.98 5.57 -4.81
C ALA A 73 -2.07 6.39 -3.87
N THR A 74 -0.76 6.44 -4.18
CA THR A 74 0.21 7.24 -3.43
C THR A 74 0.02 8.74 -3.71
N THR A 75 0.35 9.55 -2.72
CA THR A 75 0.45 11.00 -2.88
C THR A 75 1.86 11.35 -3.34
N LEU A 76 1.96 12.27 -4.29
CA LEU A 76 3.25 12.87 -4.64
C LEU A 76 3.72 13.69 -3.44
N ASP A 77 4.89 13.35 -2.90
CA ASP A 77 5.57 14.18 -1.92
C ASP A 77 6.06 15.43 -2.67
N THR A 78 5.22 16.46 -2.79
CA THR A 78 5.65 17.74 -3.35
C THR A 78 6.61 18.38 -2.37
N LEU A 79 7.89 18.40 -2.74
CA LEU A 79 8.95 19.23 -2.13
C LEU A 79 8.57 20.71 -2.00
N GLU A 80 7.44 21.15 -2.57
CA GLU A 80 6.94 22.51 -2.54
C GLU A 80 6.31 22.93 -1.19
N GLU A 81 5.82 22.00 -0.36
CA GLU A 81 5.27 22.37 0.97
C GLU A 81 6.36 22.63 2.03
N GLN A 82 7.57 22.11 1.84
CA GLN A 82 8.70 22.37 2.76
C GLN A 82 9.46 23.66 2.45
N ARG A 83 9.20 24.32 1.32
CA ARG A 83 9.86 25.60 0.94
C ARG A 83 9.03 26.85 1.27
N ALA A 84 7.81 26.69 1.79
CA ALA A 84 6.90 27.79 2.08
C ALA A 84 6.71 28.09 3.59
N THR A 85 7.53 27.49 4.48
CA THR A 85 7.60 27.83 5.91
C THR A 85 9.01 28.25 6.27
#